data_AF-A0A9W7IYU9-F1
#
_entry.id   AF-A0A9W7IYU9-F1
#
_cell.length_a   1.000
_cell.length_b   1.000
_cell.length_c   1.000
_cell.angle_alpha   90.00
_cell.angle_beta   90.00
_cell.angle_gamma   90.00
#
_symmetry.space_group_name_H-M   'P 1'
#
loop_
_entity.id
_entity.type
_entity.pdbx_description
1 polymer ?
#
loop_
_entity_poly.entity_id
_entity_poly.type
_entity_poly.pdbx_seq_one_letter_code
_entity_poly.pdbx_strand_id
1 'polypeptide(L)' 'MHVNRGYEVIDKAKPDVEKICPGVVPCADILAVAARDASEYVGGPSWTTKLERRDSATASISLASSQLPCFTASLVLKVL' A
#
# COMPACT_ATOMS: atom_id res chain seq x y z
N MET A 1 7.05 -0.28 -18.19
CA MET A 1 6.77 -0.67 -16.78
C MET A 1 5.69 0.26 -16.24
N HIS A 2 4.41 0.00 -16.55
CA HIS A 2 3.27 0.82 -16.09
C HIS A 2 2.10 -0.13 -15.71
N VAL A 3 2.33 -1.08 -14.80
CA VAL A 3 1.28 -2.03 -14.38
C VAL A 3 0.53 -1.59 -13.11
N ASN A 4 1.06 -0.61 -12.37
CA ASN A 4 0.41 -0.08 -11.17
C ASN A 4 -0.71 0.90 -11.54
N ARG A 5 -1.84 0.82 -10.86
CA ARG A 5 -3.04 1.67 -11.04
C ARG A 5 -3.60 2.07 -9.68
N GLY A 6 -4.51 3.05 -9.64
CA GLY A 6 -5.24 3.42 -8.44
C GLY A 6 -4.56 4.51 -7.59
N TYR A 7 -3.49 5.13 -8.07
CA TYR A 7 -2.85 6.26 -7.40
C TYR A 7 -3.82 7.44 -7.25
N GLU A 8 -4.67 7.66 -8.25
CA GLU A 8 -5.70 8.70 -8.26
C GLU A 8 -6.69 8.60 -7.10
N VAL A 9 -6.97 7.38 -6.62
CA VAL A 9 -7.86 7.15 -5.49
C VAL A 9 -7.19 7.61 -4.20
N ILE A 10 -5.89 7.31 -4.05
CA ILE A 10 -5.10 7.67 -2.87
C ILE A 10 -4.84 9.17 -2.84
N ASP A 11 -4.51 9.76 -3.99
CA ASP A 11 -4.31 11.21 -4.15
C ASP A 11 -5.58 12.02 -3.83
N LYS A 12 -6.77 11.42 -4.03
CA LYS A 12 -8.04 12.03 -3.60
C LYS A 12 -8.34 11.80 -2.12
N ALA A 13 -8.05 10.60 -1.61
CA ALA A 13 -8.33 10.25 -0.23
C ALA A 13 -7.48 11.06 0.76
N LYS A 14 -6.19 11.27 0.47
CA LYS A 14 -5.27 11.98 1.38
C LYS A 14 -5.75 13.40 1.71
N PRO A 15 -6.08 14.28 0.75
CA PRO A 15 -6.65 15.60 1.05
C PRO A 15 -7.92 15.56 1.88
N ASP A 16 -8.81 14.59 1.65
CA ASP A 16 -10.05 14.47 2.40
C ASP A 16 -9.80 14.08 3.87
N VAL A 17 -8.81 13.20 4.12
CA VAL A 17 -8.36 12.86 5.47
C VAL A 17 -7.66 14.05 6.14
N GLU A 18 -6.81 14.78 5.41
CA GLU A 18 -6.10 15.97 5.91
C GLU A 18 -7.04 17.11 6.30
N LYS A 19 -8.22 17.24 5.66
CA LYS A 19 -9.25 18.21 6.08
C LYS A 19 -9.80 17.92 7.48
N ILE A 20 -9.81 16.65 7.90
CA ILE A 20 -10.34 16.21 9.19
C ILE A 20 -9.25 16.21 10.26
N CYS A 21 -8.06 15.71 9.91
CA CYS A 21 -6.93 15.55 10.84
C CYS A 21 -5.59 15.89 10.18
N PRO A 22 -5.22 17.19 10.13
CA PRO A 22 -4.02 17.64 9.43
C PRO A 22 -2.74 17.05 10.01
N GLY A 23 -1.92 16.42 9.17
CA GLY A 23 -0.60 15.87 9.52
C GLY A 23 -0.63 14.65 10.45
N VAL A 24 -1.80 14.06 10.69
CA VAL A 24 -1.95 12.93 11.63
C VAL A 24 -1.78 11.58 10.91
N VAL A 25 -2.47 11.39 9.78
CA VAL A 25 -2.55 10.09 9.12
C VAL A 25 -1.56 10.01 7.96
N PRO A 26 -0.53 9.15 8.02
CA PRO A 26 0.45 9.01 6.94
C PRO A 26 -0.14 8.33 5.70
N CYS A 27 0.41 8.62 4.52
CA CYS A 27 0.02 8.01 3.26
C CYS A 27 0.14 6.48 3.30
N ALA A 28 1.17 5.95 3.99
CA ALA A 28 1.37 4.52 4.18
C ALA A 28 0.21 3.83 4.91
N ASP A 29 -0.44 4.51 5.87
CA ASP A 29 -1.59 3.96 6.60
C ASP A 29 -2.89 4.08 5.78
N ILE A 30 -3.06 5.18 5.03
CA ILE A 30 -4.18 5.31 4.07
C ILE A 30 -4.13 4.17 3.04
N LEU A 31 -2.94 3.86 2.52
CA LEU A 31 -2.77 2.78 1.56
C LEU A 31 -3.13 1.41 2.14
N ALA A 32 -2.74 1.16 3.41
CA ALA A 32 -3.04 -0.09 4.10
C ALA A 32 -4.56 -0.24 4.38
N VAL A 33 -5.22 0.83 4.81
CA VAL A 33 -6.67 0.84 5.04
C VAL A 33 -7.43 0.68 3.72
N ALA A 34 -7.04 1.40 2.67
CA ALA A 34 -7.66 1.28 1.36
C ALA A 34 -7.57 -0.13 0.78
N ALA A 35 -6.45 -0.83 0.98
CA ALA A 35 -6.31 -2.24 0.56
C ALA A 35 -7.27 -3.18 1.32
N ARG A 36 -7.44 -2.95 2.63
CA ARG A 36 -8.40 -3.72 3.44
C ARG A 36 -9.84 -3.45 3.02
N ASP A 37 -10.20 -2.17 2.82
CA ASP A 37 -11.53 -1.78 2.37
C ASP A 37 -11.83 -2.31 0.96
N ALA A 38 -10.83 -2.32 0.06
CA ALA A 38 -10.98 -2.90 -1.27
C ALA A 38 -11.20 -4.42 -1.23
N SER A 39 -10.49 -5.13 -0.35
CA SER A 39 -10.71 -6.56 -0.11
C SER A 39 -12.13 -6.83 0.37
N GLU A 40 -12.60 -6.09 1.37
CA GLU A 40 -13.96 -6.22 1.90
C GLU A 40 -15.03 -5.89 0.86
N TYR A 41 -14.80 -4.83 0.05
CA TYR A 41 -15.73 -4.41 -1.01
C TYR A 41 -15.99 -5.49 -2.06
N VAL A 42 -14.99 -6.32 -2.36
CA VAL A 42 -15.13 -7.44 -3.32
C VAL A 42 -15.56 -8.76 -2.65
N GLY A 43 -16.01 -8.71 -1.40
CA GLY A 43 -16.48 -9.88 -0.64
C GLY A 43 -15.37 -10.70 0.03
N GLY A 44 -14.16 -10.14 0.12
CA GLY A 44 -13.04 -10.72 0.86
C GLY A 44 -13.16 -10.54 2.38
N PRO A 45 -12.17 -11.02 3.15
CA PRO A 45 -12.17 -10.87 4.59
C PRO A 45 -11.99 -9.40 4.99
N SER A 46 -12.57 -9.04 6.13
CA SER A 46 -12.26 -7.79 6.83
C SER A 46 -11.33 -8.09 8.01
N TRP A 47 -10.44 -7.14 8.32
CA TRP A 47 -9.51 -7.25 9.43
C TRP A 47 -9.16 -5.87 9.99
N THR A 48 -8.78 -5.83 11.27
CA THR A 48 -8.24 -4.62 11.89
C THR A 48 -6.83 -4.36 11.36
N THR A 49 -6.69 -3.26 10.61
CA THR A 49 -5.38 -2.83 10.09
C THR A 49 -4.59 -2.16 11.21
N LYS A 50 -3.38 -2.66 11.50
CA LYS A 50 -2.46 -1.95 12.39
C LYS A 50 -1.98 -0.67 11.70
N LEU A 51 -2.24 0.45 12.35
CA LEU A 51 -1.78 1.79 11.95
C LEU A 51 -0.46 2.09 12.67
N GLU A 52 0.11 3.29 12.47
CA GLU A 52 1.42 3.76 12.96
C GLU A 52 2.58 3.62 11.96
N ARG A 53 2.29 3.44 10.66
CA ARG A 53 3.36 3.59 9.66
C ARG A 53 3.81 5.06 9.58
N ARG A 54 4.96 5.30 8.96
CA ARG A 54 5.42 6.65 8.60
C ARG A 54 5.80 6.67 7.13
N ASP A 55 5.64 7.83 6.51
CA ASP A 55 5.97 8.01 5.11
C ASP A 55 7.49 8.12 4.93
N SER A 56 8.00 7.43 3.91
CA SER A 56 9.38 7.59 3.47
C SER A 56 9.54 8.92 2.73
N ALA A 57 10.69 9.58 2.91
CA ALA A 57 11.06 10.75 2.12
C ALA A 57 11.58 10.40 0.72
N THR A 58 11.90 9.12 0.46
CA THR A 58 12.50 8.66 -0.79
C THR A 58 11.89 7.35 -1.29
N ALA A 59 11.99 7.12 -2.60
CA ALA A 59 11.64 5.87 -3.26
C ALA A 59 12.91 5.18 -3.79
N SER A 60 12.89 3.85 -3.96
CA SER A 60 14.02 3.08 -4.48
C SER A 60 13.60 2.11 -5.58
N ILE A 61 13.98 2.43 -6.82
CA ILE A 61 13.71 1.59 -8.00
C ILE A 61 14.53 0.31 -7.97
N SER A 62 15.77 0.36 -7.45
CA SER A 62 16.65 -0.81 -7.33
C SER A 62 16.10 -1.82 -6.32
N LEU A 63 15.56 -1.36 -5.19
CA LEU A 63 14.88 -2.23 -4.22
C LEU A 63 13.59 -2.79 -4.82
N ALA A 64 12.77 -1.98 -5.49
CA ALA A 64 11.55 -2.48 -6.13
C ALA A 64 11.86 -3.59 -7.16
N SER A 65 12.89 -3.39 -7.98
CA SER A 65 13.29 -4.36 -9.02
C SER A 65 13.91 -5.65 -8.47
N SER A 66 14.50 -5.61 -7.26
CA SER A 66 15.17 -6.76 -6.65
C SER A 66 14.33 -7.51 -5.62
N GLN A 67 13.35 -6.84 -5.00
CA GLN A 67 12.52 -7.42 -3.93
C GLN A 67 11.16 -7.93 -4.43
N LEU A 68 10.65 -7.39 -5.54
CA LEU A 68 9.40 -7.87 -6.12
C LEU A 68 9.67 -9.13 -6.97
N PRO A 69 8.96 -10.25 -6.71
CA PRO A 69 9.14 -11.45 -7.52
C PRO A 69 8.67 -11.22 -8.96
N CYS A 70 9.42 -11.74 -9.93
CA CYS A 70 8.95 -11.84 -11.30
C CYS A 70 7.89 -12.94 -11.41
N PHE A 71 6.99 -12.85 -12.39
CA PHE A 71 6.00 -13.89 -12.67
C PHE A 71 6.63 -15.26 -13.00
N THR A 72 7.90 -15.29 -13.42
CA THR A 72 8.68 -16.51 -13.69
C THR A 72 9.47 -17.02 -12.49
N ALA A 73 9.33 -16.42 -11.30
CA ALA A 73 10.08 -16.84 -10.13
C ALA A 73 9.68 -18.26 -9.71
N SER A 74 10.66 -19.15 -9.58
CA SER A 74 10.46 -20.49 -9.06
C SER A 74 10.19 -20.47 -7.55
N LEU A 75 9.44 -21.46 -7.05
CA LEU A 75 9.27 -21.74 -5.63
C LEU A 75 10.58 -22.22 -5.01
N VAL A 76 11.53 -21.31 -4.81
CA VAL A 76 12.66 -21.57 -3.94
C VAL A 76 12.13 -21.39 -2.52
N LEU A 77 11.98 -22.49 -1.77
CA LEU A 77 11.76 -22.42 -0.33
C LEU A 77 12.93 -21.65 0.31
N LYS A 78 12.78 -20.33 0.45
CA LYS A 78 13.43 -19.59 1.54
C LYS A 78 12.53 -19.71 2.77
N VAL A 79 12.29 -20.94 3.20
CA VAL A 79 11.89 -21.20 4.58
C VAL A 79 13.22 -21.38 5.30
N LEU A 80 13.64 -20.30 5.95
CA LEU A 80 14.69 -20.10 6.96
C LEU A 80 15.33 -18.72 6.73
#